data_AF-A0AAJ7T0L8-F1
#
_entry.id   AF-A0AAJ7T0L8-F1
#
_cell.length_a   1.000
_cell.length_b   1.000
_cell.length_c   1.000
_cell.angle_alpha   90.00
_cell.angle_beta   90.00
_cell.angle_gamma   90.00
#
_symmetry.space_group_name_H-M   'P 1'
#
loop_
_entity.id
_entity.type
_entity.pdbx_description
1 polymer ?
#
loop_
_entity_poly.entity_id
_entity_poly.type
_entity_poly.pdbx_seq_one_letter_code
_entity_poly.pdbx_strand_id
1 'polypeptide(L)'
;MLRAGIMLVTAAVLLMSALCCTGQQINVNTFDPDCIDIFPQDEMRMCQGGLKVDYPEAGDVACSVITKCYDFRSLITNKWPAPSVVFPTATLDAKYVLVMVDPDAPSHTNPIWKYWRHWLVSNIKHHRQRSSIAKSFVKP
;
A
#
# COMPACT_ATOMS: atom_id res chain seq x y z
N MET A 1 -33.47 -38.41 43.80
CA MET A 1 -32.35 -37.47 44.07
C MET A 1 -31.68 -37.15 42.74
N LEU A 2 -32.14 -36.11 42.01
CA LEU A 2 -31.61 -35.80 40.68
C LEU A 2 -31.66 -34.28 40.41
N ARG A 3 -31.00 -33.47 41.24
CA ARG A 3 -30.94 -32.00 41.08
C ARG A 3 -29.64 -31.36 41.60
N ALA A 4 -28.49 -32.01 41.42
CA ALA A 4 -27.19 -31.43 41.82
C ALA A 4 -26.16 -31.31 40.68
N GLY A 5 -26.39 -31.92 39.52
CA GLY A 5 -25.40 -31.97 38.43
C GLY A 5 -25.47 -30.85 37.38
N ILE A 6 -26.57 -30.09 37.31
CA ILE A 6 -26.81 -29.16 36.18
C ILE A 6 -26.28 -27.74 36.47
N MET A 7 -26.15 -27.34 37.74
CA MET A 7 -25.69 -25.98 38.07
C MET A 7 -24.18 -25.74 37.92
N LEU A 8 -23.33 -26.78 38.02
CA LEU A 8 -21.88 -26.58 37.85
C LEU A 8 -21.49 -26.36 36.38
N VAL A 9 -22.18 -27.01 35.44
CA VAL A 9 -21.86 -26.91 34.01
C VAL A 9 -22.25 -25.54 33.46
N THR A 10 -23.37 -24.96 33.92
CA THR A 10 -23.82 -23.64 33.46
C THR A 10 -22.91 -22.51 33.95
N ALA A 11 -22.36 -22.61 35.16
CA ALA A 11 -21.42 -21.61 35.69
C ALA A 11 -20.08 -21.61 34.92
N ALA A 12 -19.57 -22.79 34.55
CA ALA A 12 -18.32 -22.91 33.80
C ALA A 12 -18.44 -22.38 32.35
N VAL A 13 -19.59 -22.56 31.70
CA VAL A 13 -19.84 -22.05 30.34
C VAL A 13 -19.94 -20.51 30.32
N LEU A 14 -20.50 -19.90 31.37
CA LEU A 14 -20.61 -18.44 31.48
C LEU A 14 -19.27 -17.75 31.76
N LEU A 15 -18.34 -18.42 32.45
CA LEU A 15 -16.99 -17.90 32.67
C LEU A 15 -16.11 -17.94 31.42
N MET A 16 -16.31 -18.95 30.55
CA MET A 16 -15.54 -19.08 29.30
C MET A 16 -15.99 -18.11 28.19
N SER A 17 -17.23 -17.62 28.21
CA SER A 17 -17.72 -16.63 27.24
C SER A 17 -17.26 -15.20 27.55
N ALA A 18 -16.88 -14.90 28.80
CA ALA A 18 -16.46 -13.56 29.21
C ALA A 18 -14.99 -13.24 28.86
N LEU A 19 -14.13 -14.25 28.69
CA LEU A 19 -12.71 -14.03 28.37
C LEU A 19 -12.41 -13.85 26.88
N CYS A 20 -13.34 -14.19 25.98
CA CYS A 20 -13.10 -14.18 24.53
C CYS A 20 -13.29 -12.79 23.88
N CYS A 21 -13.88 -11.83 24.60
CA CYS A 21 -14.22 -10.51 24.04
C CYS A 21 -13.31 -9.37 24.50
N THR A 22 -12.11 -9.66 25.04
CA THR A 22 -11.05 -8.64 25.08
C THR A 22 -10.39 -8.55 23.71
N GLY A 23 -11.21 -8.27 22.69
CA GLY A 23 -10.72 -7.74 21.44
C GLY A 23 -10.05 -6.41 21.78
N GLN A 24 -8.71 -6.41 21.79
CA GLN A 24 -7.94 -5.19 21.84
C GLN A 24 -8.38 -4.35 20.65
N GLN A 25 -9.24 -3.36 20.90
CA GLN A 25 -9.50 -2.29 19.96
C GLN A 25 -8.17 -1.60 19.75
N ILE A 26 -7.45 -2.00 18.71
CA ILE A 26 -6.37 -1.20 18.16
C ILE A 26 -7.04 0.10 17.76
N ASN A 27 -6.81 1.15 18.55
CA ASN A 27 -7.24 2.49 18.22
C ASN A 27 -6.41 2.92 17.01
N VAL A 28 -6.93 2.66 15.81
CA VAL A 28 -6.34 3.10 14.53
C VAL A 28 -6.65 4.59 14.35
N ASN A 29 -6.29 5.42 15.33
CA ASN A 29 -6.33 6.89 15.19
C ASN A 29 -4.98 7.53 15.56
N THR A 30 -3.86 6.84 15.34
CA THR A 30 -2.59 7.53 15.12
C THR A 30 -2.39 7.67 13.62
N PHE A 31 -3.18 8.52 12.99
CA PHE A 31 -2.79 9.10 11.71
C PHE A 31 -1.64 10.05 12.03
N ASP A 32 -0.41 9.53 11.97
CA ASP A 32 0.80 10.31 12.19
C ASP A 32 1.13 11.07 10.89
N PRO A 33 0.96 12.41 10.88
CA PRO A 33 1.18 13.21 9.69
C PRO A 33 2.65 13.21 9.19
N ASP A 34 3.62 12.71 9.98
CA ASP A 34 5.05 12.69 9.62
C ASP A 34 5.48 11.48 8.74
N CYS A 35 4.54 10.61 8.37
CA CYS A 35 4.88 9.35 7.70
C CYS A 35 4.94 9.45 6.17
N ILE A 36 4.27 10.45 5.61
CA ILE A 36 4.24 10.71 4.18
C ILE A 36 4.36 12.22 4.00
N ASP A 37 5.54 12.67 3.60
CA ASP A 37 5.74 14.07 3.22
C ASP A 37 5.29 14.25 1.77
N ILE A 38 4.34 15.16 1.56
CA ILE A 38 4.05 15.69 0.24
C ILE A 38 5.21 16.62 -0.10
N PHE A 39 5.96 16.30 -1.15
CA PHE A 39 7.05 17.16 -1.61
C PHE A 39 6.56 18.61 -1.78
N PRO A 40 7.41 19.62 -1.53
CA PRO A 40 7.13 20.98 -1.99
C PRO A 40 6.85 20.96 -3.50
N GLN A 41 5.74 21.55 -3.94
CA GLN A 41 5.26 21.52 -5.33
C GLN A 41 6.35 21.91 -6.34
N ASP A 42 7.31 22.71 -5.90
CA ASP A 42 8.39 23.33 -6.65
C ASP A 42 9.44 22.31 -7.16
N GLU A 43 9.61 21.18 -6.46
CA GLU A 43 10.54 20.10 -6.84
C GLU A 43 9.86 19.03 -7.72
N MET A 44 8.53 19.06 -7.82
CA MET A 44 7.73 17.99 -8.43
C MET A 44 7.35 18.23 -9.88
N ARG A 45 8.28 18.66 -10.73
CA ARG A 45 8.01 18.76 -12.18
C ARG A 45 7.54 17.44 -12.81
N MET A 46 7.79 16.32 -12.13
CA MET A 46 7.43 14.96 -12.55
C MET A 46 5.98 14.57 -12.18
N CYS A 47 5.30 15.33 -11.32
CA CYS A 47 3.97 14.99 -10.79
C CYS A 47 2.81 15.59 -11.58
N GLN A 48 2.79 15.29 -12.87
CA GLN A 48 1.77 15.77 -13.79
C GLN A 48 0.86 14.62 -14.25
N GLY A 49 -0.41 14.93 -14.49
CA GLY A 49 -1.36 13.97 -15.08
C GLY A 49 -2.10 13.06 -14.10
N GLY A 50 -1.84 13.14 -12.78
CA GLY A 50 -2.68 12.47 -11.78
C GLY A 50 -2.61 10.94 -11.78
N LEU A 51 -1.45 10.36 -12.10
CA LEU A 51 -1.18 8.94 -11.88
C LEU A 51 -1.36 8.61 -10.38
N LYS A 52 -2.02 7.50 -10.07
CA LYS A 52 -2.15 6.96 -8.72
C LYS A 52 -1.41 5.64 -8.60
N VAL A 53 -0.74 5.43 -7.47
CA VAL A 53 0.03 4.23 -7.18
C VAL A 53 -0.30 3.79 -5.75
N ASP A 54 -1.17 2.79 -5.63
CA ASP A 54 -1.69 2.34 -4.35
C ASP A 54 -0.93 1.09 -3.85
N TYR A 55 -0.34 1.19 -2.67
CA TYR A 55 0.13 0.03 -1.88
C TYR A 55 -0.87 -0.31 -0.77
N PRO A 56 -0.91 -1.57 -0.29
CA PRO A 56 -1.68 -1.91 0.91
C PRO A 56 -1.23 -1.04 2.09
N GLU A 57 -2.17 -0.63 2.94
CA GLU A 57 -2.00 0.21 4.13
C GLU A 57 -1.37 1.61 3.95
N ALA A 58 -0.44 1.82 3.01
CA ALA A 58 0.12 3.12 2.66
C ALA A 58 -0.79 3.96 1.75
N GLY A 59 -1.72 3.33 1.01
CA GLY A 59 -2.60 4.02 0.08
C GLY A 59 -1.87 4.56 -1.14
N ASP A 60 -2.36 5.67 -1.70
CA ASP A 60 -1.79 6.32 -2.88
C ASP A 60 -0.48 7.04 -2.53
N VAL A 61 0.63 6.47 -2.97
CA VAL A 61 1.98 7.01 -2.78
C VAL A 61 2.50 7.71 -4.04
N ALA A 62 1.63 7.93 -5.04
CA ALA A 62 2.01 8.77 -6.14
C ALA A 62 2.36 10.16 -5.61
N CYS A 63 3.49 10.70 -6.05
CA CYS A 63 3.84 12.08 -5.77
C CYS A 63 4.06 12.38 -4.27
N SER A 64 4.60 11.41 -3.54
CA SER A 64 4.97 11.58 -2.12
C SER A 64 6.32 10.94 -1.78
N VAL A 65 6.89 11.34 -0.65
CA VAL A 65 8.05 10.67 -0.03
C VAL A 65 7.54 9.77 1.08
N ILE A 66 7.85 8.48 0.97
CA ILE A 66 7.69 7.55 2.09
C ILE A 66 8.88 7.74 3.04
N THR A 67 8.63 8.35 4.19
CA THR A 67 9.64 8.51 5.25
C THR A 67 9.85 7.17 5.98
N LYS A 68 10.76 7.10 6.97
CA LYS A 68 11.17 5.83 7.61
C LYS A 68 10.12 5.23 8.56
N CYS A 69 8.91 5.75 8.58
CA CYS A 69 7.87 5.33 9.51
C CYS A 69 7.23 4.00 9.10
N TYR A 70 6.65 3.31 10.07
CA TYR A 70 5.89 2.04 9.91
C TYR A 70 6.57 0.92 9.11
N ASP A 71 7.89 0.99 8.96
CA ASP A 71 8.71 0.03 8.21
C ASP A 71 8.19 -0.25 6.79
N PHE A 72 7.57 0.76 6.14
CA PHE A 72 7.02 0.63 4.80
C PHE A 72 8.06 0.13 3.78
N ARG A 73 9.35 0.47 3.94
CA ARG A 73 10.42 -0.09 3.11
C ARG A 73 10.50 -1.62 3.20
N SER A 74 10.43 -2.19 4.41
CA SER A 74 10.42 -3.65 4.59
C SER A 74 9.12 -4.26 4.10
N LEU A 75 7.97 -3.62 4.34
CA LEU A 75 6.68 -4.12 3.84
C LEU A 75 6.66 -4.14 2.30
N ILE A 76 7.07 -3.04 1.65
CA ILE A 76 7.22 -2.93 0.19
C ILE A 76 8.24 -3.92 -0.35
N THR A 77 9.25 -4.34 0.40
CA THR A 77 10.24 -5.32 -0.08
C THR A 77 9.76 -6.75 0.13
N ASN A 78 9.32 -7.08 1.35
CA ASN A 78 9.20 -8.46 1.82
C ASN A 78 7.76 -8.96 1.92
N LYS A 79 6.76 -8.07 2.06
CA LYS A 79 5.38 -8.47 2.43
C LYS A 79 4.33 -8.11 1.40
N TRP A 80 4.25 -6.85 0.98
CA TRP A 80 3.20 -6.37 0.08
C TRP A 80 3.34 -6.93 -1.33
N PRO A 81 2.24 -7.14 -2.06
CA PRO A 81 2.32 -7.33 -3.50
C PRO A 81 2.81 -6.04 -4.18
N ALA A 82 2.99 -6.12 -5.49
CA ALA A 82 3.13 -4.93 -6.30
C ALA A 82 1.92 -3.99 -6.17
N PRO A 83 2.12 -2.68 -6.36
CA PRO A 83 1.08 -1.70 -6.22
C PRO A 83 0.06 -1.80 -7.35
N SER A 84 -1.14 -1.28 -7.08
CA SER A 84 -2.13 -0.98 -8.11
C SER A 84 -1.81 0.37 -8.74
N VAL A 85 -1.83 0.47 -10.06
CA VAL A 85 -1.54 1.72 -10.79
C VAL A 85 -2.78 2.17 -11.54
N VAL A 86 -3.19 3.42 -11.35
CA VAL A 86 -4.36 4.00 -12.02
C VAL A 86 -3.96 5.28 -12.73
N PHE A 87 -4.35 5.42 -13.99
CA PHE A 87 -4.22 6.68 -14.72
C PHE A 87 -5.63 7.18 -15.07
N PRO A 88 -6.25 8.02 -14.23
CA PRO A 88 -7.66 8.41 -14.37
C PRO A 88 -7.96 9.15 -15.67
N THR A 89 -7.00 9.92 -16.17
CA THR A 89 -7.13 10.71 -17.40
C THR A 89 -6.72 9.93 -18.66
N ALA A 90 -6.69 8.59 -18.61
CA ALA A 90 -6.35 7.76 -19.75
C ALA A 90 -7.44 7.83 -20.85
N THR A 91 -7.09 8.38 -22.00
CA THR A 91 -7.84 8.31 -23.26
C THR A 91 -8.04 6.87 -23.75
N LEU A 92 -9.26 6.56 -24.22
CA LEU A 92 -9.73 5.22 -24.59
C LEU A 92 -8.91 4.52 -25.69
N ASP A 93 -8.52 5.25 -26.74
CA ASP A 93 -7.85 4.69 -27.92
C ASP A 93 -6.32 4.90 -27.93
N ALA A 94 -5.78 5.45 -26.84
CA ALA A 94 -4.35 5.63 -26.67
C ALA A 94 -3.67 4.38 -26.10
N LYS A 95 -2.37 4.25 -26.39
CA LYS A 95 -1.49 3.26 -25.76
C LYS A 95 -0.53 3.95 -24.82
N TYR A 96 -0.26 3.31 -23.70
CA TYR A 96 0.60 3.84 -22.64
C TYR A 96 1.83 2.97 -22.44
N VAL A 97 2.88 3.61 -21.95
CA VAL A 97 4.08 2.99 -21.42
C VAL A 97 4.22 3.43 -19.98
N LEU A 98 4.43 2.49 -19.07
CA LEU A 98 4.75 2.76 -17.68
C LEU A 98 6.22 2.39 -17.44
N VAL A 99 6.96 3.31 -16.83
CA VAL A 99 8.36 3.12 -16.45
C VAL A 99 8.51 3.49 -14.98
N MET A 100 9.14 2.62 -14.20
CA MET A 100 9.59 2.92 -12.84
C MET A 100 11.11 3.00 -12.85
N VAL A 101 11.65 4.16 -12.50
CA VAL A 101 13.07 4.47 -12.55
C VAL A 101 13.51 5.03 -11.21
N ASP A 102 14.58 4.47 -10.66
CA ASP A 102 15.28 5.00 -9.51
C ASP A 102 16.41 5.94 -9.99
N PRO A 103 16.29 7.26 -9.79
CA PRO A 103 17.31 8.22 -10.20
C PRO A 103 18.56 8.19 -9.33
N ASP A 104 18.53 7.45 -8.23
CA ASP A 104 19.48 7.61 -7.13
C ASP A 104 20.25 6.32 -6.79
N ALA A 105 20.07 5.25 -7.56
CA ALA A 105 20.77 3.98 -7.35
C ALA A 105 22.32 4.07 -7.40
N PRO A 106 23.05 3.34 -6.52
CA PRO A 106 22.54 2.54 -5.40
C PRO A 106 22.20 3.38 -4.15
N SER A 107 22.61 4.65 -4.09
CA SER A 107 22.26 5.57 -3.02
C SER A 107 22.21 7.03 -3.47
N HIS A 108 21.28 7.79 -2.89
CA HIS A 108 21.14 9.23 -3.12
C HIS A 108 22.45 10.03 -3.04
N THR A 109 23.35 9.66 -2.13
CA THR A 109 24.64 10.33 -1.95
C THR A 109 25.71 9.92 -2.96
N ASN A 110 25.59 8.76 -3.62
CA ASN A 110 26.53 8.27 -4.61
C ASN A 110 25.81 7.50 -5.75
N PRO A 111 25.06 8.22 -6.61
CA PRO A 111 24.14 7.60 -7.55
C PRO A 111 24.86 7.17 -8.85
N ILE A 112 25.83 6.27 -8.72
CA ILE A 112 26.68 5.80 -9.82
C ILE A 112 25.92 4.97 -10.87
N TRP A 113 24.76 4.43 -10.51
CA TRP A 113 23.87 3.65 -11.39
C TRP A 113 22.56 4.38 -11.67
N LYS A 114 22.58 5.71 -11.57
CA LYS A 114 21.41 6.55 -11.76
C LYS A 114 20.65 6.26 -13.04
N TYR A 115 19.33 6.39 -12.87
CA TYR A 115 18.26 5.95 -13.75
C TYR A 115 18.14 4.43 -13.85
N TRP A 116 18.25 3.75 -12.70
CA TRP A 116 18.05 2.31 -12.61
C TRP A 116 16.59 1.96 -12.90
N ARG A 117 16.36 1.25 -14.00
CA ARG A 117 15.02 0.91 -14.46
C ARG A 117 14.51 -0.34 -13.74
N HIS A 118 13.64 -0.16 -12.76
CA HIS A 118 12.97 -1.26 -12.07
C HIS A 118 11.93 -1.92 -12.97
N TRP A 119 11.04 -1.12 -13.58
CA TRP A 119 9.96 -1.64 -14.43
C TRP A 119 9.90 -0.94 -15.77
N LEU A 120 9.55 -1.72 -16.80
CA LEU A 120 9.16 -1.24 -18.13
C LEU A 120 7.98 -2.06 -18.62
N VAL A 121 6.85 -1.40 -18.80
CA VAL A 121 5.64 -2.01 -19.35
C VAL A 121 5.13 -1.17 -20.51
N SER A 122 5.04 -1.76 -21.69
CA SER A 122 4.56 -1.10 -22.90
C SER A 122 3.23 -1.67 -23.38
N ASN A 123 2.65 -0.99 -24.39
CA ASN A 123 1.42 -1.42 -25.08
C ASN A 123 0.24 -1.60 -24.12
N ILE A 124 0.18 -0.78 -23.07
CA ILE A 124 -0.92 -0.74 -22.13
C ILE A 124 -2.08 -0.03 -22.81
N LYS A 125 -3.28 -0.64 -22.78
CA LYS A 125 -4.51 -0.05 -23.32
C LYS A 125 -5.42 0.40 -22.21
N HIS A 126 -6.28 1.37 -22.48
CA HIS A 126 -7.36 1.71 -21.56
C HIS A 126 -8.32 0.51 -21.41
N HIS A 127 -8.60 0.11 -20.17
CA HIS A 127 -9.60 -0.91 -19.88
C HIS A 127 -10.92 -0.27 -19.45
N ARG A 128 -11.92 -0.32 -20.35
CA ARG A 128 -13.25 0.30 -20.18
C ARG A 128 -13.99 -0.15 -18.90
N GLN A 129 -13.68 -1.33 -18.36
CA GLN A 129 -14.32 -1.87 -17.15
C GLN A 129 -13.59 -1.57 -15.84
N ARG A 130 -12.33 -1.11 -15.89
CA ARG A 130 -11.55 -0.82 -14.68
C ARG A 130 -11.18 0.65 -14.50
N SER A 131 -11.43 1.49 -15.52
CA SER A 131 -11.02 2.91 -15.55
C SER A 131 -9.58 3.14 -15.07
N SER A 132 -8.72 2.12 -15.23
CA SER A 132 -7.39 2.04 -14.62
C SER A 132 -6.50 1.00 -15.31
N ILE A 133 -5.19 1.19 -15.17
CA ILE A 133 -4.14 0.31 -15.69
C ILE A 133 -3.77 -0.68 -14.57
N ALA A 134 -4.65 -1.63 -14.29
CA ALA A 134 -4.34 -2.66 -13.30
C ALA A 134 -3.37 -3.70 -13.91
N LYS A 135 -2.07 -3.56 -13.64
CA LYS A 135 -1.09 -4.61 -13.90
C LYS A 135 -0.35 -4.93 -12.61
N SER A 136 -0.42 -6.17 -12.14
CA SER A 136 0.39 -6.62 -11.02
C SER A 136 1.84 -6.74 -11.47
N PHE A 137 2.74 -6.04 -10.79
CA PHE A 137 4.18 -6.14 -11.03
C PHE A 137 4.77 -7.30 -10.23
N VAL A 138 5.89 -7.83 -10.70
CA VAL A 138 6.71 -8.78 -9.92
C VAL A 138 7.85 -7.96 -9.36
N LYS A 139 8.10 -8.07 -8.05
CA LYS A 139 9.30 -7.46 -7.45
C LYS A 139 10.53 -8.20 -7.99
N PRO A 140 11.56 -7.49 -8.46
CA PRO A 140 12.82 -8.12 -8.84
C PRO A 140 13.48 -8.82 -7.65
#